data_AF-A0A068VN67-F1
#
_entry.id   AF-A0A068VN67-F1
#
_cell.length_a   1.000
_cell.length_b   1.000
_cell.length_c   1.000
_cell.angle_alpha   90.00
_cell.angle_beta   90.00
_cell.angle_gamma   90.00
#
_symmetry.space_group_name_H-M   'P 1'
#
loop_
_entity.id
_entity.type
_entity.pdbx_description
1 polymer ?
#
loop_
_entity_poly.entity_id
_entity_poly.type
_entity_poly.pdbx_seq_one_letter_code
_entity_poly.pdbx_strand_id
1 'polypeptide(L)' 'MVYYFKTRPEAGDYTIFMGLDNYESEKLIKYDFPKDVWFHVDKMPSAHVFLRLHKGQTFDDIPKVVLEDCA' A
#
# COMPACT_ATOMS: atom_id res chain seq x y z
N MET A 1 6.94 -13.01 -6.10
CA MET A 1 7.77 -11.82 -5.82
C MET A 1 6.91 -10.70 -5.25
N VAL A 2 7.43 -9.93 -4.29
CA VAL A 2 6.82 -8.68 -3.81
C VAL A 2 7.52 -7.50 -4.49
N TYR A 3 6.73 -6.58 -5.04
CA TYR A 3 7.21 -5.32 -5.57
C TYR A 3 7.12 -4.23 -4.51
N TYR A 4 8.05 -3.28 -4.58
CA TYR A 4 7.94 -2.02 -3.87
C TYR A 4 8.06 -0.85 -4.84
N PHE A 5 7.29 0.19 -4.59
CA PHE A 5 7.25 1.42 -5.37
C PHE A 5 7.45 2.61 -4.45
N LYS A 6 8.03 3.67 -5.02
CA LYS A 6 8.01 5.00 -4.42
C LYS A 6 6.90 5.80 -5.08
N THR A 7 6.22 6.62 -4.29
CA THR A 7 5.27 7.60 -4.82
C THR A 7 5.97 8.60 -5.75
N ARG A 8 5.17 9.28 -6.56
CA ARG A 8 5.67 10.37 -7.40
C ARG A 8 6.35 11.44 -6.53
N PRO A 9 7.45 12.08 -7.00
CA PRO A 9 8.19 13.07 -6.19
C PRO A 9 7.32 14.18 -5.60
N GLU A 10 6.30 14.61 -6.34
CA GLU A 10 5.34 15.64 -5.94
C GLU A 10 4.29 15.17 -4.91
N ALA A 11 4.12 13.85 -4.74
CA ALA A 11 3.14 13.24 -3.84
C ALA A 11 3.72 12.91 -2.45
N GLY A 12 5.05 12.95 -2.30
CA GLY A 12 5.78 12.65 -1.06
C GLY A 12 6.71 11.45 -1.19
N ASP A 13 7.31 11.03 -0.07
CA ASP A 13 8.23 9.89 -0.01
C ASP A 13 7.58 8.67 0.65
N TYR A 14 6.48 8.17 0.09
CA TYR A 14 5.85 6.95 0.61
C TYR A 14 6.40 5.70 -0.08
N THR A 15 6.28 4.58 0.62
CA THR A 15 6.62 3.26 0.08
C THR A 15 5.35 2.42 -0.04
N ILE A 16 5.10 1.93 -1.25
CA ILE A 16 3.94 1.09 -1.59
C ILE A 16 4.44 -0.32 -1.87
N PHE A 17 3.74 -1.33 -1.38
CA PHE A 17 4.03 -2.75 -1.60
C PHE A 17 2.87 -3.43 -2.33
N MET A 18 3.20 -4.34 -3.24
CA MET A 18 2.21 -5.13 -3.98
C MET A 18 2.76 -6.53 -4.29
N GLY A 19 1.93 -7.55 -4.10
CA GLY A 19 2.24 -8.92 -4.51
C GLY A 19 2.17 -9.07 -6.04
N LEU A 20 3.06 -9.87 -6.63
CA LEU A 20 2.96 -10.23 -8.06
C LEU A 20 1.67 -11.01 -8.37
N ASP A 21 1.23 -11.84 -7.44
CA ASP A 21 0.09 -12.73 -7.57
C ASP A 21 -0.58 -12.94 -6.20
N ASN A 22 -1.67 -13.72 -6.17
CA ASN A 22 -2.42 -14.00 -4.95
C ASN A 22 -1.56 -14.65 -3.85
N TYR A 23 -0.62 -15.54 -4.22
CA TYR A 23 0.21 -16.22 -3.24
C TYR A 23 1.13 -15.26 -2.48
N GLU A 24 1.68 -14.25 -3.18
CA GLU A 24 2.49 -13.22 -2.55
C GLU A 24 1.66 -12.16 -1.82
N SER A 25 0.46 -11.84 -2.33
CA SER A 25 -0.49 -10.99 -1.63
C SER A 25 -0.93 -11.59 -0.30
N GLU A 26 -1.24 -12.89 -0.24
CA GLU A 26 -1.57 -13.59 1.00
C GLU A 26 -0.41 -13.56 2.01
N LYS A 27 0.83 -13.68 1.53
CA LYS A 27 2.02 -13.50 2.37
C LYS A 27 2.15 -12.08 2.90
N LEU A 28 1.92 -11.07 2.06
CA LEU A 28 1.96 -9.67 2.49
C LEU A 28 0.92 -9.39 3.58
N ILE A 29 -0.30 -9.90 3.44
CA ILE A 29 -1.34 -9.80 4.47
C ILE A 29 -0.89 -10.48 5.76
N LYS A 30 -0.26 -11.66 5.68
CA LYS A 30 0.22 -12.40 6.85
C LYS A 30 1.32 -11.67 7.63
N TYR A 31 2.11 -10.84 6.94
CA TYR A 31 3.25 -10.11 7.50
C TYR A 31 3.05 -8.59 7.45
N ASP A 32 1.79 -8.14 7.51
CA ASP A 32 1.47 -6.73 7.53
C ASP A 32 1.98 -6.06 8.80
N PHE A 33 2.21 -4.74 8.72
CA PHE A 33 2.61 -3.94 9.87
C PHE A 33 1.43 -3.09 10.34
N PRO A 34 1.33 -2.78 11.65
CA PRO A 34 0.28 -1.90 12.17
C PRO A 34 0.21 -0.50 11.56
N LYS A 35 1.24 -0.10 10.79
CA LYS A 35 1.36 1.18 10.10
C LYS A 35 1.09 1.10 8.60
N ASP A 36 0.74 -0.08 8.11
CA ASP A 36 0.42 -0.27 6.71
C ASP A 36 -1.07 -0.01 6.51
N VAL A 37 -1.40 0.82 5.52
CA VAL A 37 -2.77 1.04 5.06
C VAL A 37 -3.00 0.10 3.88
N TRP A 38 -4.00 -0.75 4.00
CA TRP A 38 -4.31 -1.79 3.03
C TRP A 38 -5.42 -1.35 2.06
N PHE A 39 -5.17 -1.53 0.77
CA PHE A 39 -6.06 -1.23 -0.34
C PHE A 39 -6.39 -2.52 -1.10
N HIS A 40 -7.65 -2.65 -1.49
CA HIS A 40 -8.16 -3.75 -2.28
C HIS A 40 -9.47 -3.33 -2.96
N VAL A 41 -9.72 -3.82 -4.17
CA VAL A 41 -10.95 -3.52 -4.90
C VAL A 41 -12.13 -4.24 -4.24
N ASP A 42 -13.21 -3.52 -3.96
CA ASP A 42 -14.39 -4.13 -3.31
C ASP A 42 -14.95 -5.29 -4.15
N LYS A 43 -15.12 -6.45 -3.50
CA LYS A 43 -15.77 -7.67 -4.04
C LYS A 43 -15.22 -8.21 -5.37
N MET A 44 -13.98 -7.85 -5.74
CA MET A 44 -13.32 -8.40 -6.93
C MET A 44 -12.01 -9.07 -6.56
N PRO A 45 -11.64 -10.19 -7.22
CA PRO A 45 -10.31 -10.77 -7.07
C PRO A 45 -9.29 -9.82 -7.71
N SER A 46 -8.54 -9.11 -6.89
CA SER A 46 -7.61 -8.06 -7.32
C SER A 46 -6.31 -8.11 -6.53
N ALA A 47 -5.33 -7.31 -6.94
CA ALA A 47 -4.09 -7.18 -6.19
C ALA A 47 -4.36 -6.53 -4.82
N HIS A 48 -3.61 -6.96 -3.81
CA HIS A 48 -3.58 -6.31 -2.50
C HIS A 48 -2.40 -5.32 -2.48
N VAL A 49 -2.70 -4.06 -2.18
CA VAL A 49 -1.73 -2.96 -2.16
C VAL A 49 -1.59 -2.45 -0.73
N PHE A 50 -0.36 -2.18 -0.29
CA PHE A 50 -0.07 -1.70 1.06
C PHE A 50 0.76 -0.42 1.00
N LEU A 51 0.26 0.65 1.61
CA LEU A 51 1.00 1.90 1.80
C LEU A 51 1.59 1.93 3.20
N ARG A 52 2.91 2.09 3.33
CA ARG A 52 3.55 2.21 4.65
C ARG A 52 3.61 3.65 5.12
N LEU A 53 2.97 3.93 6.25
CA LEU A 53 3.01 5.26 6.87
C LEU A 53 4.36 5.55 7.54
N HIS A 54 4.72 6.84 7.56
CA HIS A 54 5.88 7.29 8.30
C HIS A 54 5.64 7.23 9.81
N LYS A 55 6.74 7.25 10.57
CA LYS A 55 6.65 7.21 12.04
C LYS A 55 5.88 8.45 12.54
N GLY A 56 4.76 8.19 13.21
CA GLY A 56 3.93 9.24 13.83
C GLY A 56 2.81 9.76 12.95
N GLN A 57 2.67 9.28 11.70
CA GLN A 57 1.53 9.61 10.85
C GLN A 57 0.33 8.71 11.15
N THR A 58 -0.86 9.26 10.94
CA THR A 58 -2.14 8.54 10.91
C THR A 58 -2.70 8.49 9.49
N PHE A 59 -3.84 7.82 9.33
CA PHE A 59 -4.56 7.75 8.05
C PHE A 59 -4.95 9.15 7.52
N ASP A 60 -5.30 10.07 8.41
CA ASP A 60 -5.73 11.43 8.04
C ASP A 60 -4.58 12.29 7.49
N ASP A 61 -3.33 11.89 7.72
CA ASP A 61 -2.14 12.59 7.23
C ASP A 61 -1.77 12.20 5.79
N ILE A 62 -2.47 11.23 5.17
CA ILE A 62 -2.14 10.74 3.84
C ILE A 62 -2.62 11.75 2.78
N PRO A 63 -1.73 12.29 1.92
CA PRO A 63 -2.13 13.17 0.84
C PRO A 63 -3.07 12.45 -0.13
N LYS A 64 -4.10 13.15 -0.62
CA LYS A 64 -5.05 12.60 -1.58
C LYS A 64 -4.38 11.99 -2.83
N VAL A 65 -3.32 12.64 -3.31
CA VAL A 65 -2.55 12.20 -4.47
C VAL A 65 -1.90 10.81 -4.23
N VAL A 66 -1.50 10.51 -2.99
CA VAL A 66 -0.95 9.20 -2.60
C VAL A 66 -2.05 8.15 -2.53
N LEU A 67 -3.25 8.53 -2.07
CA LEU A 67 -4.41 7.63 -2.09
C LEU A 67 -4.78 7.26 -3.54
N GLU A 68 -4.73 8.22 -4.47
CA GLU A 68 -4.96 8.00 -5.90
C GLU A 68 -3.88 7.10 -6.53
N ASP A 69 -2.63 7.14 -6.07
CA ASP A 69 -1.56 6.24 -6.52
C ASP A 69 -1.77 4.78 -6.04
N CYS A 70 -2.54 4.57 -4.97
CA CYS A 70 -2.80 3.24 -4.39
C CYS A 70 -4.12 2.60 -4.84
N ALA A 71 -5.03 3.38 -5.44
CA ALA A 71 -6.41 2.99 -5.76
C ALA A 71 -6.58 2.36 -7.15
#